data_AF-A0A0A1UGP4-F1
#
_entry.id   AF-A0A0A1UGP4-F1
#
_cell.length_a   1.000
_cell.length_b   1.000
_cell.length_c   1.000
_cell.angle_alpha   90.00
_cell.angle_beta   90.00
_cell.angle_gamma   90.00
#
_symmetry.space_group_name_H-M   'P 1'
#
loop_
_entity.id
_entity.type
_entity.pdbx_description
1 polymer ?
#
loop_
_entity_poly.entity_id
_entity_poly.type
_entity_poly.pdbx_seq_one_letter_code
_entity_poly.pdbx_strand_id
1 'polypeptide(L)'
;EVTEMAKYSCENSSIRSVEILNISVIEENAFSWCDFLTKVVFSQKLKNIKNEAFLSCYSLKEITLPKGLQTVGDSSFEKCHSLTKVFCENDDVMYATKCFAFCVSLKEVPVIKNISVAMFFECKSLCQISLSQNCKEICDFAFYRCLSLSKIDIPKSVTRIGACSFRKCVALKKIEIPSNVVNVDDGAFYDCKNIEKVVIYNSIVICGVDVFEECERITSLQIGTEKEIYKFEVSYTFYLQMKNIHINCENVAVRRSDVYKYGTTMINEIQSNNLIHRIDEGCFYKNTELTKIEIPEHVTEIGDFAFYNCLNLKEVVLPTTVVEISHYCFDGCTNLSTLALKGNIEKYGICCFNECKWLKGKINAPDNCFEIQQDNDSNDY
;
A
#
# COMPACT_ATOMS: atom_id res chain seq x y z
N GLU A 1 36.89 -7.69 21.20
CA GLU A 1 37.48 -7.86 19.86
C GLU A 1 37.00 -9.20 19.31
N VAL A 2 36.58 -9.25 18.04
CA VAL A 2 36.10 -10.49 17.39
C VAL A 2 36.94 -10.71 16.13
N THR A 3 37.60 -11.88 16.05
CA THR A 3 38.49 -12.27 14.94
C THR A 3 38.01 -13.51 14.19
N GLU A 4 37.05 -14.24 14.76
CA GLU A 4 36.34 -15.36 14.14
C GLU A 4 34.84 -15.13 14.33
N MET A 5 34.02 -15.47 13.34
CA MET A 5 32.58 -15.28 13.41
C MET A 5 31.83 -16.47 12.83
N ALA A 6 30.91 -17.02 13.62
CA ALA A 6 29.92 -17.99 13.23
C ALA A 6 28.51 -17.38 13.31
N LYS A 7 27.50 -18.10 12.80
CA LYS A 7 26.10 -17.72 13.02
C LYS A 7 25.81 -17.60 14.52
N TYR A 8 24.99 -16.63 14.92
CA TYR A 8 24.57 -16.41 16.32
C TYR A 8 25.70 -16.13 17.33
N SER A 9 26.91 -15.77 16.88
CA SER A 9 28.11 -15.68 17.74
C SER A 9 27.93 -14.83 19.00
N CYS A 10 27.12 -13.77 18.93
CA CYS A 10 26.87 -12.83 20.02
C CYS A 10 25.37 -12.53 20.17
N GLU A 11 24.49 -13.39 19.66
CA GLU A 11 23.04 -13.19 19.78
C GLU A 11 22.60 -13.00 21.25
N ASN A 12 21.65 -12.10 21.50
CA ASN A 12 21.10 -11.79 22.85
C ASN A 12 22.16 -11.31 23.87
N SER A 13 23.34 -10.92 23.40
CA SER A 13 24.45 -10.55 24.28
C SER A 13 24.27 -9.16 24.87
N SER A 14 24.78 -8.98 26.10
CA SER A 14 24.82 -7.70 26.79
C SER A 14 26.00 -6.79 26.38
N ILE A 15 26.62 -7.06 25.22
CA ILE A 15 27.73 -6.27 24.70
C ILE A 15 27.32 -4.82 24.45
N ARG A 16 28.21 -3.89 24.79
CA ARG A 16 28.00 -2.44 24.60
C ARG A 16 28.74 -1.88 23.40
N SER A 17 29.84 -2.50 23.02
CA SER A 17 30.66 -2.13 21.88
C SER A 17 31.41 -3.34 21.37
N VAL A 18 31.63 -3.41 20.06
CA VAL A 18 32.43 -4.48 19.44
C VAL A 18 33.37 -3.90 18.38
N GLU A 19 34.59 -4.45 18.34
CA GLU A 19 35.55 -4.24 17.28
C GLU A 19 35.71 -5.56 16.52
N ILE A 20 35.35 -5.55 15.25
CA ILE A 20 35.37 -6.70 14.35
C ILE A 20 36.61 -6.55 13.47
N LEU A 21 37.64 -7.36 13.68
CA LEU A 21 38.92 -7.23 12.97
C LEU A 21 39.19 -8.44 12.09
N ASN A 22 39.83 -8.20 10.94
CA ASN A 22 40.26 -9.23 9.98
C ASN A 22 39.16 -10.14 9.39
N ILE A 23 37.89 -9.85 9.66
CA ILE A 23 36.75 -10.61 9.16
C ILE A 23 36.27 -10.06 7.80
N SER A 24 35.96 -10.96 6.86
CA SER A 24 35.39 -10.64 5.55
C SER A 24 33.88 -10.81 5.48
N VAL A 25 33.28 -11.59 6.39
CA VAL A 25 31.84 -11.86 6.44
C VAL A 25 31.34 -11.80 7.88
N ILE A 26 30.30 -10.99 8.13
CA ILE A 26 29.53 -11.06 9.37
C ILE A 26 28.38 -12.02 9.11
N GLU A 27 28.35 -13.11 9.88
CA GLU A 27 27.41 -14.21 9.69
C GLU A 27 25.98 -13.87 10.11
N GLU A 28 25.06 -14.73 9.70
CA GLU A 28 23.63 -14.59 9.98
C GLU A 28 23.37 -14.53 11.49
N ASN A 29 22.52 -13.59 11.91
CA ASN A 29 22.16 -13.36 13.32
C ASN A 29 23.36 -13.14 14.27
N ALA A 30 24.55 -12.80 13.76
CA ALA A 30 25.77 -12.76 14.58
C ALA A 30 25.65 -11.83 15.81
N PHE A 31 24.91 -10.73 15.71
CA PHE A 31 24.65 -9.77 16.78
C PHE A 31 23.15 -9.45 16.91
N SER A 32 22.26 -10.36 16.49
CA SER A 32 20.82 -10.17 16.69
C SER A 32 20.51 -9.98 18.19
N TRP A 33 19.56 -9.10 18.50
CA TRP A 33 19.09 -8.84 19.86
C TRP A 33 20.18 -8.37 20.84
N CYS A 34 21.25 -7.76 20.34
CA CYS A 34 22.24 -7.07 21.17
C CYS A 34 21.71 -5.69 21.58
N ASP A 35 20.69 -5.66 22.44
CA ASP A 35 19.91 -4.46 22.78
C ASP A 35 20.76 -3.30 23.31
N PHE A 36 21.89 -3.60 23.96
CA PHE A 36 22.80 -2.62 24.56
C PHE A 36 23.97 -2.22 23.66
N LEU A 37 24.09 -2.79 22.46
CA LEU A 37 25.18 -2.51 21.54
C LEU A 37 25.05 -1.09 20.99
N THR A 38 25.99 -0.22 21.37
CA THR A 38 25.97 1.20 20.98
C THR A 38 26.94 1.53 19.85
N LYS A 39 28.00 0.73 19.67
CA LYS A 39 29.10 1.00 18.75
C LYS A 39 29.64 -0.27 18.12
N VAL A 40 29.81 -0.25 16.81
CA VAL A 40 30.48 -1.31 16.04
C VAL A 40 31.60 -0.68 15.23
N VAL A 41 32.81 -1.24 15.35
CA VAL A 41 33.92 -0.92 14.44
C VAL A 41 34.07 -2.09 13.47
N PHE A 42 33.81 -1.85 12.19
CA PHE A 42 33.85 -2.88 11.15
C PHE A 42 35.26 -3.09 10.60
N SER A 43 35.54 -4.34 10.22
CA SER A 43 36.78 -4.75 9.55
C SER A 43 36.90 -4.09 8.18
N GLN A 44 38.07 -3.55 7.83
CA GLN A 44 38.34 -3.02 6.48
C GLN A 44 38.34 -4.10 5.38
N LYS A 45 38.42 -5.39 5.77
CA LYS A 45 38.31 -6.54 4.86
C LYS A 45 36.86 -6.99 4.65
N LEU A 46 35.89 -6.41 5.37
CA LEU A 46 34.50 -6.82 5.31
C LEU A 46 33.93 -6.66 3.91
N LYS A 47 33.35 -7.74 3.38
CA LYS A 47 32.70 -7.84 2.08
C LYS A 47 31.19 -8.06 2.22
N ASN A 48 30.75 -8.81 3.22
CA ASN A 48 29.33 -9.16 3.35
C ASN A 48 28.86 -9.08 4.80
N ILE A 49 27.68 -8.50 5.00
CA ILE A 49 26.90 -8.63 6.23
C ILE A 49 25.71 -9.52 5.86
N LYS A 50 25.54 -10.66 6.54
CA LYS A 50 24.47 -11.62 6.27
C LYS A 50 23.16 -11.22 6.96
N ASN A 51 22.12 -12.00 6.69
CA ASN A 51 20.76 -11.74 7.14
C ASN A 51 20.70 -11.58 8.66
N GLU A 52 19.90 -10.62 9.12
CA GLU A 52 19.58 -10.39 10.54
C GLU A 52 20.80 -10.15 11.45
N ALA A 53 21.98 -9.89 10.87
CA ALA A 53 23.24 -9.81 11.59
C ALA A 53 23.25 -8.82 12.76
N PHE A 54 22.48 -7.73 12.68
CA PHE A 54 22.28 -6.73 13.74
C PHE A 54 20.79 -6.46 13.97
N LEU A 55 19.92 -7.44 13.71
CA LEU A 55 18.48 -7.33 13.97
C LEU A 55 18.22 -6.93 15.42
N SER A 56 17.35 -5.95 15.65
CA SER A 56 16.94 -5.48 16.98
C SER A 56 18.10 -4.97 17.86
N CYS A 57 19.20 -4.47 17.29
CA CYS A 57 20.23 -3.75 18.06
C CYS A 57 19.73 -2.35 18.47
N TYR A 58 18.79 -2.28 19.41
CA TYR A 58 18.02 -1.06 19.71
C TYR A 58 18.85 0.16 20.09
N SER A 59 20.02 -0.03 20.70
CA SER A 59 20.91 1.05 21.16
C SER A 59 21.96 1.49 20.15
N LEU A 60 22.04 0.86 18.97
CA LEU A 60 23.07 1.17 17.98
C LEU A 60 22.82 2.56 17.39
N LYS A 61 23.79 3.48 17.51
CA LYS A 61 23.59 4.90 17.19
C LYS A 61 24.00 5.29 15.78
N GLU A 62 25.20 4.90 15.39
CA GLU A 62 25.79 5.24 14.09
C GLU A 62 26.62 4.07 13.59
N ILE A 63 26.64 3.87 12.27
CA ILE A 63 27.51 2.88 11.63
C ILE A 63 28.28 3.49 10.47
N THR A 64 29.56 3.12 10.39
CA THR A 64 30.45 3.43 9.27
C THR A 64 30.84 2.13 8.59
N LEU A 65 30.27 1.89 7.42
CA LEU A 65 30.49 0.70 6.60
C LEU A 65 31.76 0.88 5.75
N PRO A 66 32.63 -0.14 5.67
CA PRO A 66 33.93 -0.02 4.98
C PRO A 66 33.77 0.01 3.46
N LYS A 67 34.67 0.71 2.76
CA LYS A 67 34.69 0.85 1.29
C LYS A 67 34.67 -0.47 0.53
N GLY A 68 35.20 -1.54 1.13
CA GLY A 68 35.25 -2.86 0.52
C GLY A 68 33.93 -3.64 0.55
N LEU A 69 32.91 -3.17 1.28
CA LEU A 69 31.63 -3.85 1.47
C LEU A 69 30.89 -4.01 0.15
N GLN A 70 30.26 -5.16 -0.07
CA GLN A 70 29.53 -5.50 -1.29
C GLN A 70 28.04 -5.70 -1.03
N THR A 71 27.69 -6.41 0.05
CA THR A 71 26.28 -6.73 0.34
C THR A 71 25.94 -6.60 1.82
N VAL A 72 24.69 -6.20 2.08
CA VAL A 72 24.04 -6.25 3.39
C VAL A 72 22.74 -7.04 3.23
N GLY A 73 22.60 -8.10 4.02
CA GLY A 73 21.52 -9.08 3.92
C GLY A 73 20.16 -8.58 4.42
N ASP A 74 19.18 -9.48 4.36
CA ASP A 74 17.80 -9.17 4.72
C ASP A 74 17.72 -8.83 6.21
N SER A 75 16.96 -7.79 6.54
CA SER A 75 16.72 -7.34 7.92
C SER A 75 18.00 -7.12 8.75
N SER A 76 19.17 -6.96 8.13
CA SER A 76 20.46 -6.90 8.86
C SER A 76 20.51 -5.80 9.92
N PHE A 77 19.85 -4.65 9.71
CA PHE A 77 19.73 -3.58 10.69
C PHE A 77 18.27 -3.25 11.03
N GLU A 78 17.33 -4.18 10.79
CA GLU A 78 15.93 -3.97 11.17
C GLU A 78 15.82 -3.71 12.69
N LYS A 79 14.94 -2.79 13.08
CA LYS A 79 14.67 -2.41 14.48
C LYS A 79 15.88 -1.85 15.24
N CYS A 80 16.91 -1.36 14.54
CA CYS A 80 17.95 -0.52 15.15
C CYS A 80 17.38 0.88 15.48
N HIS A 81 16.51 0.98 16.49
CA HIS A 81 15.68 2.16 16.76
C HIS A 81 16.48 3.44 17.04
N SER A 82 17.66 3.33 17.65
CA SER A 82 18.54 4.48 17.96
C SER A 82 19.45 4.87 16.80
N LEU A 83 19.44 4.14 15.68
CA LEU A 83 20.35 4.38 14.56
C LEU A 83 19.95 5.67 13.87
N THR A 84 20.80 6.69 13.95
CA THR A 84 20.57 8.01 13.35
C THR A 84 21.27 8.18 12.01
N LYS A 85 22.39 7.48 11.82
CA LYS A 85 23.25 7.65 10.64
C LYS A 85 23.89 6.34 10.19
N VAL A 86 23.82 6.10 8.89
CA VAL A 86 24.58 5.09 8.16
C VAL A 86 25.49 5.82 7.18
N PHE A 87 26.79 5.59 7.28
CA PHE A 87 27.77 6.10 6.32
C PHE A 87 28.40 4.94 5.57
N CYS A 88 28.53 5.06 4.25
CA CYS A 88 29.27 4.13 3.41
C CYS A 88 29.89 4.90 2.25
N GLU A 89 31.19 4.71 2.00
CA GLU A 89 31.88 5.29 0.83
C GLU A 89 31.63 4.53 -0.47
N ASN A 90 31.09 3.29 -0.38
CA ASN A 90 30.80 2.48 -1.54
C ASN A 90 29.32 2.59 -1.93
N ASP A 91 29.05 3.40 -2.95
CA ASP A 91 27.71 3.59 -3.51
C ASP A 91 27.17 2.34 -4.23
N ASP A 92 28.01 1.32 -4.48
CA ASP A 92 27.61 0.08 -5.14
C ASP A 92 27.12 -1.03 -4.19
N VAL A 93 27.06 -0.75 -2.87
CA VAL A 93 26.57 -1.75 -1.90
C VAL A 93 25.12 -2.13 -2.19
N MET A 94 24.87 -3.43 -2.20
CA MET A 94 23.52 -3.99 -2.33
C MET A 94 22.92 -4.24 -0.94
N TYR A 95 21.93 -3.43 -0.57
CA TYR A 95 21.15 -3.58 0.65
C TYR A 95 19.88 -4.38 0.35
N ALA A 96 19.67 -5.51 1.04
CA ALA A 96 18.57 -6.42 0.77
C ALA A 96 17.26 -6.01 1.47
N THR A 97 16.25 -6.88 1.47
CA THR A 97 14.89 -6.59 1.93
C THR A 97 14.88 -6.18 3.40
N LYS A 98 14.08 -5.15 3.74
CA LYS A 98 13.92 -4.66 5.13
C LYS A 98 15.22 -4.27 5.85
N CYS A 99 16.33 -4.06 5.14
CA CYS A 99 17.65 -3.84 5.73
C CYS A 99 17.66 -2.78 6.85
N PHE A 100 16.88 -1.70 6.71
CA PHE A 100 16.76 -0.63 7.71
C PHE A 100 15.32 -0.46 8.23
N ALA A 101 14.45 -1.45 8.06
CA ALA A 101 13.06 -1.37 8.52
C ALA A 101 13.00 -1.06 10.02
N PHE A 102 12.06 -0.24 10.44
CA PHE A 102 11.87 0.25 11.80
C PHE A 102 13.08 0.98 12.41
N CYS A 103 14.06 1.44 11.62
CA CYS A 103 15.08 2.38 12.12
C CYS A 103 14.45 3.77 12.30
N VAL A 104 13.61 3.92 13.33
CA VAL A 104 12.73 5.09 13.53
C VAL A 104 13.47 6.41 13.69
N SER A 105 14.73 6.38 14.15
CA SER A 105 15.59 7.56 14.34
C SER A 105 16.50 7.87 13.14
N LEU A 106 16.49 7.04 12.09
CA LEU A 106 17.42 7.14 10.97
C LEU A 106 17.14 8.41 10.15
N LYS A 107 18.17 9.24 9.98
CA LYS A 107 18.09 10.53 9.28
C LYS A 107 19.01 10.59 8.06
N GLU A 108 20.19 9.98 8.18
CA GLU A 108 21.23 10.02 7.16
C GLU A 108 21.57 8.60 6.69
N VAL A 109 21.49 8.38 5.39
CA VAL A 109 21.79 7.12 4.71
C VAL A 109 22.76 7.39 3.55
N PRO A 110 23.57 6.40 3.12
CA PRO A 110 24.43 6.56 1.95
C PRO A 110 23.59 6.68 0.67
N VAL A 111 24.25 6.95 -0.46
CA VAL A 111 23.59 6.87 -1.77
C VAL A 111 23.10 5.45 -1.98
N ILE A 112 21.80 5.30 -2.27
CA ILE A 112 21.21 3.97 -2.45
C ILE A 112 21.12 3.64 -3.94
N LYS A 113 21.78 2.55 -4.34
CA LYS A 113 21.76 2.05 -5.71
C LYS A 113 20.47 1.36 -6.11
N ASN A 114 19.95 0.52 -5.22
CA ASN A 114 18.72 -0.25 -5.43
C ASN A 114 17.84 -0.13 -4.19
N ILE A 115 16.56 0.20 -4.37
CA ILE A 115 15.59 0.21 -3.29
C ILE A 115 14.88 -1.13 -3.27
N SER A 116 15.23 -1.99 -2.32
CA SER A 116 14.60 -3.28 -2.05
C SER A 116 13.26 -3.12 -1.33
N VAL A 117 12.48 -4.21 -1.28
CA VAL A 117 11.18 -4.26 -0.61
C VAL A 117 11.32 -3.83 0.85
N ALA A 118 10.47 -2.91 1.28
CA ALA A 118 10.39 -2.42 2.66
C ALA A 118 11.72 -1.93 3.28
N MET A 119 12.72 -1.53 2.47
CA MET A 119 14.07 -1.16 2.94
C MET A 119 14.07 -0.17 4.10
N PHE A 120 13.23 0.87 4.02
CA PHE A 120 13.09 1.95 5.00
C PHE A 120 11.69 1.99 5.62
N PHE A 121 11.00 0.84 5.69
CA PHE A 121 9.67 0.74 6.30
C PHE A 121 9.69 1.34 7.72
N GLU A 122 8.80 2.29 8.02
CA GLU A 122 8.71 2.98 9.32
C GLU A 122 10.00 3.73 9.75
N CYS A 123 10.88 4.14 8.82
CA CYS A 123 11.97 5.08 9.09
C CYS A 123 11.44 6.50 9.29
N LYS A 124 10.73 6.72 10.40
CA LYS A 124 9.93 7.94 10.69
C LYS A 124 10.74 9.24 10.64
N SER A 125 12.04 9.21 10.94
CA SER A 125 12.92 10.38 10.94
C SER A 125 13.63 10.65 9.62
N LEU A 126 13.54 9.76 8.63
CA LEU A 126 14.24 9.90 7.36
C LEU A 126 13.60 11.05 6.57
N CYS A 127 14.32 12.17 6.42
CA CYS A 127 13.74 13.39 5.86
C CYS A 127 14.03 13.60 4.37
N GLN A 128 15.11 13.01 3.88
CA GLN A 128 15.53 13.02 2.48
C GLN A 128 16.38 11.77 2.18
N ILE A 129 16.48 11.42 0.91
CA ILE A 129 17.33 10.32 0.43
C ILE A 129 17.94 10.67 -0.92
N SER A 130 19.17 10.24 -1.15
CA SER A 130 19.82 10.33 -2.46
C SER A 130 19.83 8.96 -3.13
N LEU A 131 19.22 8.89 -4.32
CA LEU A 131 19.19 7.68 -5.13
C LEU A 131 20.27 7.75 -6.22
N SER A 132 20.88 6.61 -6.51
CA SER A 132 21.79 6.47 -7.64
C SER A 132 21.07 6.74 -8.97
N GLN A 133 21.79 7.30 -9.95
CA GLN A 133 21.30 7.47 -11.32
C GLN A 133 21.07 6.14 -12.06
N ASN A 134 21.42 5.01 -11.44
CA ASN A 134 21.18 3.67 -11.95
C ASN A 134 20.02 2.93 -11.25
N CYS A 135 19.36 3.56 -10.27
CA CYS A 135 18.23 2.97 -9.54
C CYS A 135 17.09 2.61 -10.50
N LYS A 136 16.73 1.33 -10.60
CA LYS A 136 15.77 0.82 -11.59
C LYS A 136 14.32 0.86 -11.12
N GLU A 137 14.12 0.70 -9.82
CA GLU A 137 12.79 0.62 -9.23
C GLU A 137 12.81 1.13 -7.81
N ILE A 138 11.64 1.58 -7.36
CA ILE A 138 11.33 1.80 -5.95
C ILE A 138 10.38 0.67 -5.56
N CYS A 139 10.87 -0.32 -4.81
CA CYS A 139 10.07 -1.51 -4.46
C CYS A 139 8.93 -1.23 -3.48
N ASP A 140 8.09 -2.25 -3.33
CA ASP A 140 6.89 -2.21 -2.49
C ASP A 140 7.26 -1.86 -1.04
N PHE A 141 6.43 -1.02 -0.43
CA PHE A 141 6.56 -0.56 0.95
C PHE A 141 7.90 0.12 1.31
N ALA A 142 8.75 0.47 0.33
CA ALA A 142 10.12 0.93 0.55
C ALA A 142 10.25 2.06 1.58
N PHE A 143 9.35 3.04 1.56
CA PHE A 143 9.30 4.20 2.45
C PHE A 143 7.96 4.30 3.19
N TYR A 144 7.26 3.17 3.38
CA TYR A 144 5.98 3.13 4.10
C TYR A 144 6.12 3.80 5.47
N ARG A 145 5.30 4.83 5.74
CA ARG A 145 5.34 5.64 6.97
C ARG A 145 6.69 6.28 7.28
N CYS A 146 7.47 6.65 6.27
CA CYS A 146 8.57 7.61 6.43
C CYS A 146 7.99 9.01 6.66
N LEU A 147 7.51 9.27 7.87
CA LEU A 147 6.69 10.44 8.21
C LEU A 147 7.40 11.78 7.97
N SER A 148 8.74 11.82 8.07
CA SER A 148 9.54 13.03 7.88
C SER A 148 10.03 13.22 6.44
N LEU A 149 9.84 12.24 5.54
CA LEU A 149 10.36 12.28 4.18
C LEU A 149 9.67 13.41 3.42
N SER A 150 10.43 14.48 3.17
CA SER A 150 9.92 15.74 2.61
C SER A 150 10.44 16.00 1.21
N LYS A 151 11.55 15.35 0.84
CA LYS A 151 12.18 15.46 -0.48
C LYS A 151 12.70 14.11 -0.95
N ILE A 152 12.38 13.77 -2.19
CA ILE A 152 12.99 12.68 -2.93
C ILE A 152 13.10 13.05 -4.41
N ASP A 153 14.29 12.90 -4.98
CA ASP A 153 14.53 13.10 -6.40
C ASP A 153 14.52 11.71 -7.07
N ILE A 154 13.49 11.40 -7.87
CA ILE A 154 13.35 10.11 -8.55
C ILE A 154 14.20 10.11 -9.84
N PRO A 155 15.24 9.26 -9.96
CA PRO A 155 16.09 9.22 -11.14
C PRO A 155 15.35 8.79 -12.40
N LYS A 156 15.80 9.25 -13.57
CA LYS A 156 15.25 8.84 -14.87
C LYS A 156 15.42 7.34 -15.16
N SER A 157 16.29 6.64 -14.45
CA SER A 157 16.47 5.19 -14.60
C SER A 157 15.32 4.37 -13.99
N VAL A 158 14.47 4.99 -13.17
CA VAL A 158 13.35 4.31 -12.50
C VAL A 158 12.24 4.04 -13.50
N THR A 159 11.78 2.79 -13.58
CA THR A 159 10.69 2.36 -14.45
C THR A 159 9.42 1.99 -13.68
N ARG A 160 9.52 1.73 -12.37
CA ARG A 160 8.40 1.34 -11.52
C ARG A 160 8.49 1.96 -10.12
N ILE A 161 7.34 2.39 -9.60
CA ILE A 161 7.11 2.76 -8.20
C ILE A 161 6.13 1.73 -7.62
N GLY A 162 6.59 0.97 -6.64
CA GLY A 162 5.91 -0.20 -6.10
C GLY A 162 4.74 0.13 -5.16
N ALA A 163 3.99 -0.91 -4.83
CA ALA A 163 2.77 -0.79 -4.06
C ALA A 163 3.06 -0.23 -2.67
N CYS A 164 2.26 0.75 -2.24
CA CYS A 164 2.39 1.42 -0.95
C CYS A 164 3.80 2.01 -0.65
N SER A 165 4.64 2.24 -1.67
CA SER A 165 6.05 2.59 -1.45
C SER A 165 6.26 3.88 -0.66
N PHE A 166 5.39 4.87 -0.81
CA PHE A 166 5.39 6.15 -0.07
C PHE A 166 4.13 6.31 0.79
N ARG A 167 3.36 5.24 1.04
CA ARG A 167 2.12 5.34 1.81
C ARG A 167 2.39 5.98 3.17
N LYS A 168 1.61 7.00 3.53
CA LYS A 168 1.77 7.82 4.75
C LYS A 168 3.10 8.61 4.84
N CYS A 169 3.74 8.95 3.72
CA CYS A 169 4.83 9.94 3.69
C CYS A 169 4.27 11.37 3.81
N VAL A 170 3.73 11.68 4.99
CA VAL A 170 2.95 12.90 5.25
C VAL A 170 3.75 14.19 5.14
N ALA A 171 5.09 14.18 5.10
CA ALA A 171 5.89 15.38 4.91
C ALA A 171 6.16 15.75 3.44
N LEU A 172 5.85 14.86 2.48
CA LEU A 172 5.98 15.16 1.05
C LEU A 172 4.99 16.25 0.67
N LYS A 173 5.48 17.33 0.04
CA LYS A 173 4.66 18.42 -0.49
C LYS A 173 4.51 18.40 -2.01
N LYS A 174 5.46 17.80 -2.69
CA LYS A 174 5.51 17.74 -4.15
C LYS A 174 6.12 16.42 -4.56
N ILE A 175 5.60 15.84 -5.62
CA ILE A 175 6.21 14.68 -6.27
C ILE A 175 6.29 14.89 -7.79
N GLU A 176 7.46 14.60 -8.35
CA GLU A 176 7.71 14.58 -9.78
C GLU A 176 8.15 13.17 -10.19
N ILE A 177 7.33 12.51 -10.99
CA ILE A 177 7.54 11.15 -11.47
C ILE A 177 8.07 11.23 -12.92
N PRO A 178 9.30 10.75 -13.19
CA PRO A 178 9.96 10.95 -14.48
C PRO A 178 9.28 10.18 -15.62
N SER A 179 9.55 10.60 -16.86
CA SER A 179 8.90 10.07 -18.08
C SER A 179 9.14 8.59 -18.34
N ASN A 180 10.13 7.98 -17.68
CA ASN A 180 10.49 6.57 -17.86
C ASN A 180 9.72 5.64 -16.91
N VAL A 181 9.00 6.19 -15.92
CA VAL A 181 8.15 5.39 -15.03
C VAL A 181 6.92 4.93 -15.81
N VAL A 182 6.82 3.63 -16.00
CA VAL A 182 5.73 2.96 -16.69
C VAL A 182 4.61 2.62 -15.71
N ASN A 183 4.97 2.22 -14.49
CA ASN A 183 4.03 1.75 -13.47
C ASN A 183 4.17 2.53 -12.17
N VAL A 184 3.03 2.99 -11.64
CA VAL A 184 2.88 3.50 -10.27
C VAL A 184 1.81 2.64 -9.61
N ASP A 185 2.23 1.70 -8.78
CA ASP A 185 1.38 0.61 -8.29
C ASP A 185 0.46 1.05 -7.14
N ASP A 186 -0.41 0.12 -6.73
CA ASP A 186 -1.51 0.37 -5.82
C ASP A 186 -1.07 1.08 -4.53
N GLY A 187 -1.77 2.17 -4.22
CA GLY A 187 -1.55 2.94 -3.00
C GLY A 187 -0.16 3.55 -2.86
N ALA A 188 0.64 3.66 -3.93
CA ALA A 188 2.03 4.13 -3.86
C ALA A 188 2.19 5.43 -3.05
N PHE A 189 1.27 6.39 -3.15
CA PHE A 189 1.24 7.64 -2.38
C PHE A 189 0.00 7.77 -1.48
N TYR A 190 -0.68 6.67 -1.15
CA TYR A 190 -1.85 6.65 -0.27
C TYR A 190 -1.57 7.40 1.04
N ASP A 191 -2.49 8.27 1.47
CA ASP A 191 -2.40 9.03 2.74
C ASP A 191 -1.12 9.88 2.85
N CYS A 192 -0.58 10.36 1.72
CA CYS A 192 0.41 11.43 1.69
C CYS A 192 -0.28 12.79 1.82
N LYS A 193 -0.86 13.04 3.00
CA LYS A 193 -1.82 14.14 3.27
C LYS A 193 -1.36 15.55 2.87
N ASN A 194 -0.06 15.81 2.80
CA ASN A 194 0.47 17.15 2.48
C ASN A 194 0.98 17.32 1.05
N ILE A 195 0.81 16.33 0.16
CA ILE A 195 1.15 16.53 -1.26
C ILE A 195 0.22 17.60 -1.84
N GLU A 196 0.82 18.71 -2.29
CA GLU A 196 0.12 19.84 -2.91
C GLU A 196 0.22 19.78 -4.44
N LYS A 197 1.32 19.23 -4.96
CA LYS A 197 1.59 19.17 -6.41
C LYS A 197 2.10 17.80 -6.85
N VAL A 198 1.44 17.22 -7.85
CA VAL A 198 1.81 15.98 -8.52
C VAL A 198 2.10 16.25 -9.99
N VAL A 199 3.25 15.80 -10.48
CA VAL A 199 3.56 15.79 -11.92
C VAL A 199 4.05 14.41 -12.30
N ILE A 200 3.34 13.75 -13.21
CA ILE A 200 3.78 12.51 -13.85
C ILE A 200 4.11 12.83 -15.30
N TYR A 201 5.37 12.73 -15.70
CA TYR A 201 5.77 13.15 -17.04
C TYR A 201 5.42 12.14 -18.14
N ASN A 202 5.19 10.87 -17.79
CA ASN A 202 4.78 9.84 -18.74
C ASN A 202 3.27 9.90 -19.00
N SER A 203 2.83 10.22 -20.22
CA SER A 203 1.41 10.25 -20.59
C SER A 203 0.76 8.86 -20.69
N ILE A 204 1.57 7.82 -20.90
CA ILE A 204 1.13 6.42 -20.98
C ILE A 204 1.43 5.64 -19.69
N VAL A 205 1.64 6.34 -18.57
CA VAL A 205 1.78 5.71 -17.26
C VAL A 205 0.57 4.85 -16.95
N ILE A 206 0.79 3.74 -16.24
CA ILE A 206 -0.24 2.91 -15.63
C ILE A 206 -0.22 3.23 -14.14
N CYS A 207 -1.30 3.78 -13.62
CA CYS A 207 -1.50 3.96 -12.19
C CYS A 207 -2.43 2.85 -11.68
N GLY A 208 -2.03 2.23 -10.57
CA GLY A 208 -2.83 1.28 -9.82
C GLY A 208 -4.01 1.94 -9.09
N VAL A 209 -4.70 1.14 -8.29
CA VAL A 209 -5.79 1.59 -7.44
C VAL A 209 -5.21 2.45 -6.31
N ASP A 210 -5.88 3.55 -5.96
CA ASP A 210 -5.59 4.33 -4.76
C ASP A 210 -4.23 5.03 -4.68
N VAL A 211 -3.56 5.21 -5.83
CA VAL A 211 -2.22 5.82 -5.87
C VAL A 211 -2.16 7.13 -5.07
N PHE A 212 -3.17 7.99 -5.16
CA PHE A 212 -3.25 9.27 -4.43
C PHE A 212 -4.45 9.35 -3.47
N GLU A 213 -5.05 8.22 -3.10
CA GLU A 213 -6.17 8.23 -2.14
C GLU A 213 -5.72 8.84 -0.80
N GLU A 214 -6.62 9.57 -0.13
CA GLU A 214 -6.32 10.34 1.11
C GLU A 214 -5.21 11.42 0.96
N CYS A 215 -4.83 11.79 -0.27
CA CYS A 215 -3.98 12.97 -0.51
C CYS A 215 -4.79 14.26 -0.48
N GLU A 216 -5.26 14.64 0.71
CA GLU A 216 -6.26 15.69 0.96
C GLU A 216 -5.86 17.12 0.52
N ARG A 217 -4.58 17.39 0.21
CA ARG A 217 -4.05 18.73 -0.08
C ARG A 217 -3.64 18.98 -1.52
N ILE A 218 -3.92 18.05 -2.44
CA ILE A 218 -3.58 18.23 -3.86
C ILE A 218 -4.30 19.47 -4.40
N THR A 219 -3.53 20.40 -4.96
CA THR A 219 -3.99 21.62 -5.64
C THR A 219 -3.63 21.61 -7.13
N SER A 220 -2.73 20.73 -7.55
CA SER A 220 -2.30 20.57 -8.94
C SER A 220 -1.89 19.14 -9.19
N LEU A 221 -2.47 18.52 -10.22
CA LEU A 221 -2.09 17.20 -10.69
C LEU A 221 -2.04 17.19 -12.22
N GLN A 222 -0.92 16.69 -12.77
CA GLN A 222 -0.62 16.67 -14.19
C GLN A 222 -0.10 15.29 -14.61
N ILE A 223 -0.56 14.79 -15.75
CA ILE A 223 -0.07 13.55 -16.37
C ILE A 223 0.29 13.80 -17.83
N GLY A 224 1.55 13.57 -18.20
CA GLY A 224 2.08 13.92 -19.50
C GLY A 224 1.97 15.42 -19.77
N THR A 225 1.44 15.77 -20.95
CA THR A 225 1.10 17.16 -21.32
C THR A 225 -0.34 17.52 -20.99
N GLU A 226 -1.16 16.54 -20.62
CA GLU A 226 -2.56 16.75 -20.27
C GLU A 226 -2.62 17.39 -18.89
N LYS A 227 -3.23 18.57 -18.87
CA LYS A 227 -3.63 19.25 -17.66
C LYS A 227 -5.11 18.94 -17.49
N GLU A 228 -5.56 18.75 -16.26
CA GLU A 228 -6.99 18.71 -15.92
C GLU A 228 -7.73 17.40 -16.25
N ILE A 229 -7.07 16.32 -16.70
CA ILE A 229 -7.71 15.00 -16.87
C ILE A 229 -7.03 13.95 -16.00
N TYR A 230 -7.84 13.14 -15.30
CA TYR A 230 -7.40 11.99 -14.54
C TYR A 230 -8.25 10.76 -14.91
N LYS A 231 -7.69 9.90 -15.77
CA LYS A 231 -8.37 8.72 -16.33
C LYS A 231 -8.39 7.49 -15.44
N PHE A 232 -7.57 7.47 -14.38
CA PHE A 232 -7.48 6.32 -13.48
C PHE A 232 -8.63 6.33 -12.50
N GLU A 233 -8.98 5.15 -12.02
CA GLU A 233 -10.06 4.99 -11.04
C GLU A 233 -9.76 5.74 -9.74
N VAL A 234 -10.77 6.42 -9.20
CA VAL A 234 -10.70 7.16 -7.94
C VAL A 234 -11.93 6.92 -7.08
N SER A 235 -11.83 7.13 -5.77
CA SER A 235 -13.01 7.20 -4.89
C SER A 235 -13.89 8.40 -5.24
N TYR A 236 -15.15 8.35 -4.80
CA TYR A 236 -16.05 9.50 -4.94
C TYR A 236 -15.55 10.72 -4.15
N THR A 237 -14.96 10.51 -2.97
CA THR A 237 -14.32 11.56 -2.18
C THR A 237 -13.19 12.25 -2.95
N PHE A 238 -12.30 11.46 -3.57
CA PHE A 238 -11.19 12.02 -4.34
C PHE A 238 -11.68 12.72 -5.62
N TYR A 239 -12.70 12.16 -6.29
CA TYR A 239 -13.40 12.83 -7.39
C TYR A 239 -13.88 14.24 -7.00
N LEU A 240 -14.56 14.40 -5.87
CA LEU A 240 -15.02 15.71 -5.41
C LEU A 240 -13.86 16.67 -5.13
N GLN A 241 -12.76 16.16 -4.56
CA GLN A 241 -11.56 16.96 -4.33
C GLN A 241 -10.97 17.46 -5.65
N MET A 242 -10.81 16.58 -6.64
CA MET A 242 -10.26 16.92 -7.96
C MET A 242 -11.15 17.89 -8.72
N LYS A 243 -12.48 17.70 -8.65
CA LYS A 243 -13.47 18.61 -9.24
C LYS A 243 -13.31 20.04 -8.72
N ASN A 244 -13.01 20.22 -7.43
CA ASN A 244 -12.81 21.55 -6.82
C ASN A 244 -11.57 22.28 -7.32
N ILE A 245 -10.62 21.56 -7.93
CA ILE A 245 -9.40 22.11 -8.54
C ILE A 245 -9.43 21.99 -10.08
N HIS A 246 -10.61 21.82 -10.66
CA HIS A 246 -10.85 21.72 -12.10
C HIS A 246 -10.15 20.54 -12.78
N ILE A 247 -9.94 19.44 -12.06
CA ILE A 247 -9.46 18.19 -12.64
C ILE A 247 -10.66 17.27 -12.88
N ASN A 248 -10.85 16.87 -14.13
CA ASN A 248 -11.87 15.95 -14.60
C ASN A 248 -11.42 14.50 -14.35
N CYS A 249 -12.01 13.84 -13.36
CA CYS A 249 -11.89 12.39 -13.22
C CYS A 249 -12.94 11.70 -14.10
N GLU A 250 -12.51 10.68 -14.83
CA GLU A 250 -13.38 9.98 -15.80
C GLU A 250 -13.89 8.62 -15.30
N ASN A 251 -13.29 8.12 -14.21
CA ASN A 251 -13.54 6.76 -13.72
C ASN A 251 -13.70 6.80 -12.19
N VAL A 252 -14.94 6.70 -11.69
CA VAL A 252 -15.24 6.84 -10.26
C VAL A 252 -15.83 5.53 -9.71
N ALA A 253 -15.27 5.06 -8.60
CA ALA A 253 -15.84 3.98 -7.81
C ALA A 253 -16.35 4.55 -6.48
N VAL A 254 -17.53 4.09 -6.03
CA VAL A 254 -18.05 4.44 -4.71
C VAL A 254 -17.58 3.42 -3.69
N ARG A 255 -16.87 3.89 -2.68
CA ARG A 255 -16.23 3.04 -1.68
C ARG A 255 -16.92 3.08 -0.34
N ARG A 256 -16.55 2.14 0.52
CA ARG A 256 -16.99 2.11 1.91
C ARG A 256 -16.64 3.39 2.67
N SER A 257 -15.48 3.99 2.40
CA SER A 257 -15.08 5.29 2.96
C SER A 257 -16.01 6.42 2.53
N ASP A 258 -16.50 6.39 1.29
CA ASP A 258 -17.47 7.37 0.78
C ASP A 258 -18.82 7.23 1.50
N VAL A 259 -19.32 6.00 1.64
CA VAL A 259 -20.58 5.76 2.38
C VAL A 259 -20.45 6.10 3.86
N TYR A 260 -19.29 5.86 4.49
CA TYR A 260 -19.06 6.32 5.86
C TYR A 260 -19.08 7.84 6.01
N LYS A 261 -18.60 8.56 4.98
CA LYS A 261 -18.52 10.03 5.01
C LYS A 261 -19.83 10.71 4.62
N TYR A 262 -20.53 10.19 3.62
CA TYR A 262 -21.71 10.82 3.01
C TYR A 262 -23.02 10.11 3.37
N GLY A 263 -22.96 8.95 4.02
CA GLY A 263 -24.14 8.16 4.39
C GLY A 263 -24.96 7.71 3.17
N THR A 264 -26.27 7.62 3.34
CA THR A 264 -27.21 7.21 2.30
C THR A 264 -27.41 8.23 1.17
N THR A 265 -26.90 9.47 1.31
CA THR A 265 -26.91 10.43 0.19
C THR A 265 -26.15 9.92 -1.02
N MET A 266 -25.21 9.00 -0.81
CA MET A 266 -24.47 8.31 -1.86
C MET A 266 -25.36 7.58 -2.86
N ILE A 267 -26.55 7.14 -2.46
CA ILE A 267 -27.51 6.51 -3.38
C ILE A 267 -27.90 7.48 -4.51
N ASN A 268 -28.10 8.76 -4.18
CA ASN A 268 -28.46 9.77 -5.18
C ASN A 268 -27.30 10.01 -6.15
N GLU A 269 -26.07 10.00 -5.65
CA GLU A 269 -24.87 10.17 -6.47
C GLU A 269 -24.70 8.97 -7.41
N ILE A 270 -24.79 7.74 -6.88
CA ILE A 270 -24.81 6.51 -7.68
C ILE A 270 -25.84 6.60 -8.80
N GLN A 271 -27.04 7.13 -8.53
CA GLN A 271 -28.14 7.19 -9.50
C GLN A 271 -28.01 8.30 -10.54
N SER A 272 -27.28 9.37 -10.25
CA SER A 272 -27.27 10.58 -11.09
C SER A 272 -25.92 10.87 -11.76
N ASN A 273 -24.83 10.32 -11.23
CA ASN A 273 -23.48 10.56 -11.73
C ASN A 273 -23.02 9.41 -12.63
N ASN A 274 -23.05 9.65 -13.94
CA ASN A 274 -22.67 8.68 -14.98
C ASN A 274 -21.16 8.32 -15.00
N LEU A 275 -20.33 8.99 -14.20
CA LEU A 275 -18.92 8.64 -14.02
C LEU A 275 -18.73 7.50 -13.01
N ILE A 276 -19.77 7.18 -12.22
CA ILE A 276 -19.73 6.09 -11.25
C ILE A 276 -19.96 4.76 -11.98
N HIS A 277 -18.89 3.98 -12.15
CA HIS A 277 -18.96 2.68 -12.84
C HIS A 277 -19.00 1.49 -11.87
N ARG A 278 -18.53 1.65 -10.63
CA ARG A 278 -18.44 0.57 -9.63
C ARG A 278 -18.97 0.98 -8.26
N ILE A 279 -19.69 0.05 -7.63
CA ILE A 279 -19.94 0.03 -6.18
C ILE A 279 -18.96 -0.96 -5.57
N ASP A 280 -18.02 -0.47 -4.78
CA ASP A 280 -16.85 -1.24 -4.36
C ASP A 280 -17.15 -2.29 -3.29
N GLU A 281 -16.16 -3.12 -2.97
CA GLU A 281 -16.26 -4.11 -1.91
C GLU A 281 -16.72 -3.49 -0.58
N GLY A 282 -17.74 -4.10 0.04
CA GLY A 282 -18.24 -3.69 1.35
C GLY A 282 -18.81 -2.26 1.40
N CYS A 283 -19.13 -1.64 0.27
CA CYS A 283 -19.51 -0.23 0.16
C CYS A 283 -20.63 0.17 1.15
N PHE A 284 -21.69 -0.61 1.24
CA PHE A 284 -22.82 -0.44 2.17
C PHE A 284 -22.82 -1.48 3.30
N TYR A 285 -21.66 -2.03 3.67
CA TYR A 285 -21.55 -3.05 4.72
C TYR A 285 -22.23 -2.61 6.04
N LYS A 286 -23.20 -3.41 6.50
CA LYS A 286 -24.04 -3.20 7.68
C LYS A 286 -24.81 -1.88 7.67
N ASN A 287 -25.15 -1.35 6.51
CA ASN A 287 -25.91 -0.10 6.43
C ASN A 287 -27.33 -0.30 6.99
N THR A 288 -27.67 0.46 8.03
CA THR A 288 -28.97 0.37 8.72
C THR A 288 -30.00 1.38 8.23
N GLU A 289 -29.65 2.26 7.30
CA GLU A 289 -30.55 3.29 6.78
C GLU A 289 -31.10 2.95 5.40
N LEU A 290 -30.33 2.20 4.60
CA LEU A 290 -30.67 1.79 3.25
C LEU A 290 -31.89 0.87 3.26
N THR A 291 -32.96 1.29 2.57
CA THR A 291 -34.20 0.51 2.45
C THR A 291 -34.49 0.06 1.02
N LYS A 292 -34.01 0.80 0.03
CA LYS A 292 -34.14 0.51 -1.39
C LYS A 292 -32.96 1.08 -2.15
N ILE A 293 -32.51 0.37 -3.19
CA ILE A 293 -31.58 0.91 -4.17
C ILE A 293 -31.96 0.48 -5.58
N GLU A 294 -31.96 1.45 -6.50
CA GLU A 294 -31.98 1.19 -7.94
C GLU A 294 -30.62 1.54 -8.50
N ILE A 295 -29.93 0.53 -9.04
CA ILE A 295 -28.61 0.64 -9.63
C ILE A 295 -28.78 1.00 -11.12
N PRO A 296 -28.18 2.11 -11.59
CA PRO A 296 -28.36 2.57 -12.98
C PRO A 296 -27.45 1.84 -13.97
N GLU A 297 -27.78 1.96 -15.27
CA GLU A 297 -27.10 1.26 -16.38
C GLU A 297 -25.64 1.67 -16.60
N HIS A 298 -25.14 2.72 -15.95
CA HIS A 298 -23.71 3.07 -16.02
C HIS A 298 -22.86 2.33 -14.99
N VAL A 299 -23.47 1.69 -13.98
CA VAL A 299 -22.75 0.84 -13.02
C VAL A 299 -22.60 -0.56 -13.61
N THR A 300 -21.36 -1.01 -13.80
CA THR A 300 -21.04 -2.30 -14.41
C THR A 300 -20.58 -3.34 -13.40
N GLU A 301 -20.21 -2.91 -12.19
CA GLU A 301 -19.60 -3.79 -11.18
C GLU A 301 -20.11 -3.47 -9.76
N ILE A 302 -20.37 -4.53 -9.00
CA ILE A 302 -20.75 -4.49 -7.58
C ILE A 302 -19.85 -5.47 -6.83
N GLY A 303 -19.03 -4.99 -5.91
CA GLY A 303 -18.02 -5.81 -5.22
C GLY A 303 -18.59 -6.81 -4.21
N ASP A 304 -17.70 -7.67 -3.69
CA ASP A 304 -18.01 -8.59 -2.60
C ASP A 304 -18.52 -7.82 -1.37
N PHE A 305 -19.42 -8.44 -0.60
CA PHE A 305 -19.99 -7.84 0.61
C PHE A 305 -20.67 -6.46 0.44
N ALA A 306 -20.91 -5.98 -0.78
CA ALA A 306 -21.30 -4.59 -1.04
C ALA A 306 -22.52 -4.14 -0.23
N PHE A 307 -23.50 -5.02 0.00
CA PHE A 307 -24.69 -4.78 0.81
C PHE A 307 -24.81 -5.74 2.01
N TYR A 308 -23.69 -6.36 2.43
CA TYR A 308 -23.68 -7.32 3.54
C TYR A 308 -24.37 -6.77 4.79
N ASN A 309 -25.31 -7.53 5.36
CA ASN A 309 -26.08 -7.17 6.56
C ASN A 309 -26.80 -5.81 6.49
N CYS A 310 -27.25 -5.38 5.30
CA CYS A 310 -28.19 -4.27 5.18
C CYS A 310 -29.59 -4.69 5.67
N LEU A 311 -29.79 -4.75 6.99
CA LEU A 311 -30.99 -5.33 7.61
C LEU A 311 -32.29 -4.63 7.21
N ASN A 312 -32.24 -3.36 6.80
CA ASN A 312 -33.42 -2.60 6.40
C ASN A 312 -33.67 -2.59 4.88
N LEU A 313 -32.76 -3.15 4.08
CA LEU A 313 -32.86 -3.21 2.62
C LEU A 313 -33.98 -4.19 2.22
N LYS A 314 -34.97 -3.67 1.50
CA LYS A 314 -36.19 -4.41 1.10
C LYS A 314 -36.27 -4.67 -0.40
N GLU A 315 -35.75 -3.74 -1.20
CA GLU A 315 -35.85 -3.74 -2.65
C GLU A 315 -34.53 -3.36 -3.31
N VAL A 316 -34.08 -4.19 -4.25
CA VAL A 316 -32.93 -3.92 -5.11
C VAL A 316 -33.38 -4.04 -6.56
N VAL A 317 -32.98 -3.07 -7.39
CA VAL A 317 -33.13 -3.13 -8.85
C VAL A 317 -31.74 -3.12 -9.48
N LEU A 318 -31.39 -4.20 -10.19
CA LEU A 318 -30.11 -4.33 -10.90
C LEU A 318 -30.28 -3.98 -12.40
N PRO A 319 -29.32 -3.28 -13.01
CA PRO A 319 -29.34 -2.88 -14.41
C PRO A 319 -29.04 -4.07 -15.34
N THR A 320 -29.07 -3.82 -16.65
CA THR A 320 -28.65 -4.83 -17.64
C THR A 320 -27.14 -5.06 -17.67
N THR A 321 -26.37 -4.09 -17.19
CA THR A 321 -24.90 -4.10 -17.17
C THR A 321 -24.28 -4.99 -16.10
N VAL A 322 -25.04 -5.35 -15.07
CA VAL A 322 -24.56 -6.23 -13.99
C VAL A 322 -24.93 -7.67 -14.35
N VAL A 323 -23.92 -8.45 -14.76
CA VAL A 323 -24.07 -9.86 -15.14
C VAL A 323 -23.60 -10.83 -14.06
N GLU A 324 -22.96 -10.33 -13.00
CA GLU A 324 -22.49 -11.12 -11.86
C GLU A 324 -22.98 -10.51 -10.55
N ILE A 325 -23.42 -11.36 -9.61
CA ILE A 325 -23.65 -10.97 -8.22
C ILE A 325 -22.52 -11.56 -7.39
N SER A 326 -21.65 -10.71 -6.85
CA SER A 326 -20.40 -11.10 -6.20
C SER A 326 -20.60 -11.81 -4.85
N HIS A 327 -19.52 -12.34 -4.28
CA HIS A 327 -19.57 -13.15 -3.05
C HIS A 327 -20.16 -12.35 -1.89
N TYR A 328 -21.07 -12.98 -1.14
CA TYR A 328 -21.72 -12.39 0.04
C TYR A 328 -22.39 -11.02 -0.20
N CYS A 329 -22.66 -10.64 -1.45
CA CYS A 329 -23.10 -9.29 -1.82
C CYS A 329 -24.31 -8.80 -1.02
N PHE A 330 -25.34 -9.64 -0.85
CA PHE A 330 -26.54 -9.37 -0.05
C PHE A 330 -26.66 -10.30 1.17
N ASP A 331 -25.61 -11.00 1.57
CA ASP A 331 -25.64 -11.88 2.74
C ASP A 331 -26.10 -11.10 3.98
N GLY A 332 -27.03 -11.65 4.76
CA GLY A 332 -27.58 -11.02 5.95
C GLY A 332 -28.65 -9.96 5.66
N CYS A 333 -29.02 -9.71 4.40
CA CYS A 333 -30.14 -8.81 4.06
C CYS A 333 -31.50 -9.49 4.35
N THR A 334 -31.80 -9.68 5.63
CA THR A 334 -32.94 -10.47 6.12
C THR A 334 -34.31 -9.93 5.74
N ASN A 335 -34.42 -8.65 5.37
CA ASN A 335 -35.66 -8.02 4.89
C ASN A 335 -35.73 -7.85 3.37
N LEU A 336 -34.70 -8.27 2.62
CA LEU A 336 -34.68 -8.15 1.17
C LEU A 336 -35.72 -9.09 0.57
N SER A 337 -36.78 -8.51 0.02
CA SER A 337 -37.99 -9.23 -0.40
C SER A 337 -38.26 -9.12 -1.90
N THR A 338 -37.64 -8.14 -2.55
CA THR A 338 -37.74 -7.86 -3.99
C THR A 338 -36.34 -7.66 -4.57
N LEU A 339 -36.00 -8.48 -5.55
CA LEU A 339 -34.85 -8.28 -6.43
C LEU A 339 -35.36 -8.23 -7.86
N ALA A 340 -35.37 -7.03 -8.45
CA ALA A 340 -35.74 -6.82 -9.84
C ALA A 340 -34.49 -6.81 -10.71
N LEU A 341 -34.45 -7.68 -11.72
CA LEU A 341 -33.35 -7.79 -12.67
C LEU A 341 -33.80 -7.20 -14.01
N LYS A 342 -33.12 -6.14 -14.48
CA LYS A 342 -33.35 -5.62 -15.84
C LYS A 342 -32.66 -6.49 -16.90
N GLY A 343 -31.55 -7.15 -16.54
CA GLY A 343 -30.80 -8.08 -17.39
C GLY A 343 -30.74 -9.51 -16.85
N ASN A 344 -29.87 -10.33 -17.46
CA ASN A 344 -29.62 -11.71 -17.04
C ASN A 344 -28.37 -11.78 -16.16
N ILE A 345 -28.45 -12.53 -15.06
CA ILE A 345 -27.29 -12.86 -14.24
C ILE A 345 -26.67 -14.16 -14.77
N GLU A 346 -25.40 -14.10 -15.12
CA GLU A 346 -24.60 -15.22 -15.63
C GLU A 346 -23.86 -15.97 -14.51
N LYS A 347 -23.46 -15.23 -13.45
CA LYS A 347 -22.69 -15.78 -12.34
C LYS A 347 -23.21 -15.30 -10.99
N TYR A 348 -23.27 -16.23 -10.05
CA TYR A 348 -23.59 -15.96 -8.64
C TYR A 348 -22.39 -16.36 -7.78
N GLY A 349 -21.94 -15.43 -6.94
CA GLY A 349 -20.93 -15.64 -5.92
C GLY A 349 -21.47 -16.49 -4.77
N ILE A 350 -20.55 -17.09 -4.03
CA ILE A 350 -20.82 -17.90 -2.85
C ILE A 350 -21.63 -17.07 -1.84
N CYS A 351 -22.70 -17.66 -1.29
CA CYS A 351 -23.52 -17.06 -0.24
C CYS A 351 -24.07 -15.66 -0.54
N CYS A 352 -24.18 -15.25 -1.82
CA CYS A 352 -24.56 -13.88 -2.18
C CYS A 352 -25.95 -13.45 -1.69
N PHE A 353 -26.80 -14.40 -1.27
CA PHE A 353 -28.13 -14.21 -0.68
C PHE A 353 -28.31 -15.00 0.63
N ASN A 354 -27.23 -15.33 1.34
CA ASN A 354 -27.36 -16.02 2.63
C ASN A 354 -28.22 -15.17 3.60
N GLU A 355 -29.08 -15.85 4.36
CA GLU A 355 -30.14 -15.24 5.18
C GLU A 355 -31.23 -14.39 4.46
N CYS A 356 -31.21 -14.25 3.13
CA CYS A 356 -32.29 -13.61 2.35
C CYS A 356 -33.52 -14.52 2.15
N LYS A 357 -34.15 -14.94 3.25
CA LYS A 357 -35.25 -15.93 3.25
C LYS A 357 -36.44 -15.55 2.37
N TRP A 358 -36.70 -14.26 2.19
CA TRP A 358 -37.81 -13.76 1.38
C TRP A 358 -37.58 -13.81 -0.14
N LEU A 359 -36.32 -13.97 -0.58
CA LEU A 359 -35.96 -14.16 -1.99
C LEU A 359 -35.94 -15.63 -2.39
N LYS A 360 -35.70 -16.56 -1.45
CA LYS A 360 -35.62 -18.00 -1.74
C LYS A 360 -36.92 -18.47 -2.43
N GLY A 361 -36.79 -19.05 -3.62
CA GLY A 361 -37.91 -19.49 -4.46
C GLY A 361 -38.63 -18.39 -5.26
N LYS A 362 -38.24 -17.11 -5.14
CA LYS A 362 -38.77 -16.01 -5.96
C LYS A 362 -37.85 -15.59 -7.11
N ILE A 363 -36.57 -15.95 -7.03
CA ILE A 363 -35.57 -15.68 -8.05
C ILE A 363 -34.97 -17.00 -8.53
N ASN A 364 -34.51 -17.03 -9.78
CA ASN A 364 -33.82 -18.18 -10.36
C ASN A 364 -32.32 -18.15 -9.98
N ALA A 365 -32.02 -18.31 -8.70
CA ALA A 365 -30.65 -18.37 -8.19
C ALA A 365 -30.34 -19.79 -7.64
N PRO A 366 -29.12 -20.32 -7.83
CA PRO A 366 -28.71 -21.61 -7.27
C PRO A 366 -28.79 -21.68 -5.74
N ASP A 367 -28.98 -22.89 -5.18
CA ASP A 367 -29.15 -23.08 -3.72
C ASP A 367 -27.94 -22.63 -2.89
N ASN A 368 -26.72 -22.77 -3.42
CA ASN A 368 -25.48 -22.32 -2.76
C ASN A 368 -25.40 -20.80 -2.57
N CYS A 369 -26.30 -20.03 -3.20
CA CYS A 369 -26.40 -18.59 -2.96
C CYS A 369 -27.04 -18.29 -1.60
N PHE A 370 -27.83 -19.21 -1.03
CA PHE A 370 -28.65 -18.98 0.16
C PHE A 370 -28.14 -19.67 1.44
N GLU A 371 -27.07 -20.45 1.36
CA GLU A 371 -26.62 -21.31 2.45
C GLU A 371 -25.10 -21.23 2.58
N ILE A 372 -24.61 -21.16 3.83
CA ILE A 372 -23.18 -21.21 4.13
C ILE A 372 -22.64 -22.57 3.66
N GLN A 373 -21.79 -22.55 2.65
CA GLN A 373 -20.98 -23.72 2.34
C GLN A 373 -19.98 -23.87 3.49
N GLN A 374 -20.03 -25.01 4.20
CA GLN A 374 -18.93 -25.40 5.08
C GLN A 374 -17.72 -25.65 4.18
N ASP A 375 -16.91 -24.62 3.94
CA ASP A 375 -15.59 -24.84 3.37
C ASP A 375 -14.76 -25.58 4.42
N ASN A 376 -14.41 -26.82 4.10
CA ASN A 376 -13.43 -27.63 4.83
C ASN A 376 -11.98 -27.10 4.67
N ASP A 377 -11.79 -25.92 4.07
CA ASP A 377 -10.49 -25.28 3.84
C ASP A 377 -10.39 -23.91 4.53
N SER A 378 -11.01 -23.74 5.71
CA SER A 378 -10.71 -22.59 6.56
C SER A 378 -9.35 -22.79 7.27
N ASN A 379 -8.27 -22.56 6.53
CA ASN A 379 -6.92 -22.45 7.09
C ASN A 379 -6.20 -21.19 6.58
N ASP A 380 -6.95 -20.13 6.27
CA ASP A 380 -6.38 -18.78 6.09
C ASP A 380 -7.43 -17.72 6.44
N TYR A 381 -7.35 -17.21 7.68
CA TYR A 381 -7.70 -15.83 8.06
C TYR A 381 -6.83 -15.40 9.24
#